data_AF-A0A3B9LWK7-F1
#
_entry.id   AF-A0A3B9LWK7-F1
#
_cell.length_a   1.000
_cell.length_b   1.000
_cell.length_c   1.000
_cell.angle_alpha   90.00
_cell.angle_beta   90.00
_cell.angle_gamma   90.00
#
_symmetry.space_group_name_H-M   'P 1'
#
loop_
_entity.id
_entity.type
_entity.pdbx_description
1 polymer ?
#
loop_
_entity_poly.entity_id
_entity_poly.type
_entity_poly.pdbx_seq_one_letter_code
_entity_poly.pdbx_strand_id
1 'polypeptide(L)'
;WMLVEYFSHRFVLHRHWKVSQRRYKRFWTRVANKYLDPTHFGHHERPFDGDHMSGRLRDLLPLFFIGAPLSILLFPPFTASIVLAAAFQSYIAEEWIHHATHFCNFRDPYFRYMKKHHLYHHTSQGMTRGFGTSSGILDVIFMTRYPSNVRRRLYGGRKSYPTNQSEQRHKQA
;
A
#
# COMPACT_ATOMS: atom_id res chain seq x y z
N TRP A 1 -5.10 -12.94 -3.19
CA TRP A 1 -4.09 -12.00 -2.65
C TRP A 1 -4.62 -10.58 -2.50
N MET A 2 -5.07 -9.89 -3.55
CA MET A 2 -5.47 -8.46 -3.48
C MET A 2 -6.37 -8.10 -2.29
N LEU A 3 -7.33 -8.94 -1.92
CA LEU A 3 -8.17 -8.73 -0.73
C LEU A 3 -7.36 -8.75 0.58
N VAL A 4 -6.43 -9.70 0.71
CA VAL A 4 -5.53 -9.82 1.87
C VAL A 4 -4.63 -8.60 1.96
N GLU A 5 -3.99 -8.21 0.86
CA GLU A 5 -3.19 -6.98 0.77
C GLU A 5 -4.00 -5.77 1.22
N TYR A 6 -5.13 -5.51 0.57
CA TYR A 6 -5.94 -4.32 0.81
C TYR A 6 -6.48 -4.24 2.24
N PHE A 7 -7.01 -5.34 2.79
CA PHE A 7 -7.55 -5.32 4.15
C PHE A 7 -6.47 -5.30 5.21
N SER A 8 -5.33 -5.96 4.98
CA SER A 8 -4.20 -5.88 5.90
C SER A 8 -3.63 -4.46 5.91
N HIS A 9 -3.41 -3.88 4.74
CA HIS A 9 -2.92 -2.51 4.61
C HIS A 9 -3.87 -1.53 5.31
N ARG A 10 -5.18 -1.63 5.06
CA ARG A 10 -6.19 -0.72 5.63
C ARG A 10 -6.44 -0.91 7.13
N PHE A 11 -6.58 -2.13 7.62
CA PHE A 11 -7.09 -2.40 8.97
C PHE A 11 -6.04 -2.93 9.96
N VAL A 12 -4.92 -3.45 9.47
CA VAL A 12 -3.83 -3.97 10.30
C VAL A 12 -2.67 -2.99 10.33
N LEU A 13 -2.18 -2.58 9.16
CA LEU A 13 -0.99 -1.74 9.02
C LEU A 13 -1.29 -0.26 9.29
N HIS A 14 -2.44 0.25 8.85
CA HIS A 14 -2.90 1.63 9.17
C HIS A 14 -3.62 1.77 10.51
N ARG A 15 -3.54 0.76 11.38
CA ARG A 15 -4.13 0.81 12.71
C ARG A 15 -3.06 1.07 13.75
N HIS A 16 -3.20 2.15 14.50
CA HIS A 16 -2.39 2.36 15.71
C HIS A 16 -2.80 1.38 16.82
N TRP A 17 -1.89 0.48 17.18
CA TRP A 17 -2.11 -0.54 18.20
C TRP A 17 -1.84 0.01 19.60
N LYS A 18 -2.79 0.77 20.17
CA LYS A 18 -2.63 1.32 21.53
C LYS A 18 -2.49 0.21 22.59
N VAL A 19 -1.47 0.33 23.45
CA VAL A 19 -1.25 -0.59 24.57
C VAL A 19 -2.40 -0.47 25.58
N SER A 20 -3.08 -1.58 25.85
CA SER A 20 -4.21 -1.60 26.78
C SER A 20 -3.74 -1.53 28.24
N GLN A 21 -4.46 -0.76 29.06
CA GLN A 21 -4.26 -0.74 30.51
C GLN A 21 -4.81 -2.00 31.21
N ARG A 22 -5.67 -2.78 30.54
CA ARG A 22 -6.23 -4.03 31.09
C ARG A 22 -5.19 -5.14 31.06
N ARG A 23 -4.85 -5.70 32.22
CA ARG A 23 -3.76 -6.69 32.40
C ARG A 23 -3.82 -7.85 31.40
N TYR A 24 -5.00 -8.42 31.17
CA TYR A 24 -5.18 -9.56 30.25
C TYR A 24 -4.98 -9.22 28.76
N LYS A 25 -5.12 -7.96 28.34
CA LYS A 25 -4.88 -7.51 26.95
C LYS A 25 -3.51 -6.85 26.76
N ARG A 26 -2.86 -6.46 27.86
CA ARG A 26 -1.64 -5.66 27.86
C ARG A 26 -0.49 -6.35 27.13
N PHE A 27 -0.33 -7.67 27.32
CA PHE A 27 0.70 -8.43 26.62
C PHE A 27 0.50 -8.39 25.10
N TRP A 28 -0.66 -8.83 24.61
CA TRP A 28 -0.97 -8.87 23.18
C TRP A 28 -0.94 -7.51 22.50
N THR A 29 -1.49 -6.48 23.15
CA THR A 29 -1.46 -5.10 22.60
C THR A 29 -0.06 -4.50 22.60
N ARG A 30 0.81 -4.85 23.55
CA ARG A 30 2.22 -4.44 23.54
C ARG A 30 2.99 -5.14 22.43
N VAL A 31 2.74 -6.42 22.19
CA VAL A 31 3.34 -7.17 21.07
C VAL A 31 2.89 -6.54 19.74
N ALA A 32 1.59 -6.31 19.55
CA ALA A 32 1.07 -5.65 18.35
C ALA A 32 1.68 -4.27 18.14
N ASN A 33 1.70 -3.41 19.18
CA ASN A 33 2.34 -2.09 19.13
C ASN A 33 3.82 -2.17 18.75
N LYS A 34 4.56 -3.15 19.28
CA LYS A 34 6.01 -3.27 19.02
C LYS A 34 6.34 -3.77 17.62
N TYR A 35 5.51 -4.63 17.04
CA TYR A 35 5.83 -5.31 15.78
C TYR A 35 5.03 -4.82 14.58
N LEU A 36 3.81 -4.30 14.77
CA LEU A 36 2.95 -3.87 13.66
C LEU A 36 3.00 -2.36 13.43
N ASP A 37 3.13 -1.54 14.47
CA ASP A 37 3.21 -0.09 14.27
C ASP A 37 4.52 0.33 13.55
N PRO A 38 5.72 -0.17 13.92
CA PRO A 38 6.95 0.30 13.30
C PRO A 38 7.16 -0.16 11.85
N THR A 39 6.58 -1.28 11.45
CA THR A 39 6.80 -1.85 10.10
C THR A 39 6.15 -0.98 9.04
N HIS A 40 4.93 -0.48 9.30
CA HIS A 40 4.23 0.38 8.35
C HIS A 40 4.41 1.86 8.61
N PHE A 41 4.24 2.33 9.85
CA PHE A 41 4.41 3.76 10.14
C PHE A 41 5.88 4.19 10.02
N GLY A 42 6.84 3.33 10.40
CA GLY A 42 8.26 3.61 10.17
C GLY A 42 8.60 3.73 8.68
N HIS A 43 7.93 2.95 7.82
CA HIS A 43 8.04 3.09 6.38
C HIS A 43 7.43 4.40 5.87
N HIS A 44 6.26 4.82 6.38
CA HIS A 44 5.65 6.12 6.07
C HIS A 44 6.54 7.31 6.48
N GLU A 45 7.27 7.18 7.59
CA GLU A 45 8.23 8.20 8.05
C GLU A 45 9.49 8.26 7.18
N ARG A 46 9.93 7.12 6.63
CA ARG A 46 11.16 6.99 5.83
C ARG A 46 10.89 6.25 4.51
N PRO A 47 10.13 6.86 3.58
CA PRO A 47 9.66 6.19 2.38
C PRO A 47 10.75 5.94 1.32
N PHE A 48 12.01 6.25 1.59
CA PHE A 48 13.13 5.93 0.69
C PHE A 48 14.25 5.16 1.38
N ASP A 49 13.99 4.66 2.59
CA ASP A 49 14.89 3.80 3.36
C ASP A 49 14.54 2.33 3.10
N GLY A 50 15.29 1.68 2.21
CA GLY A 50 15.04 0.31 1.77
C GLY A 50 15.07 -0.74 2.90
N ASP A 51 15.80 -0.49 3.99
CA ASP A 51 15.90 -1.39 5.14
C ASP A 51 14.62 -1.46 5.97
N HIS A 52 13.72 -0.49 5.76
CA HIS A 52 12.44 -0.34 6.46
C HIS A 52 11.24 -0.47 5.53
N MET A 53 11.43 -0.90 4.27
CA MET A 53 10.36 -1.07 3.28
C MET A 53 9.75 -2.46 3.27
N SER A 54 10.60 -3.48 3.21
CA SER A 54 10.14 -4.85 3.09
C SER A 54 9.92 -5.45 4.47
N GLY A 55 8.76 -6.06 4.67
CA GLY A 55 8.59 -6.97 5.80
C GLY A 55 9.74 -7.97 5.82
N ARG A 56 10.43 -8.10 6.95
CA ARG A 56 11.40 -9.17 7.15
C ARG A 56 10.66 -10.50 7.08
N LEU A 57 11.38 -11.62 6.88
CA LEU A 57 10.78 -12.97 6.92
C LEU A 57 9.92 -13.25 8.16
N ARG A 58 10.17 -12.55 9.28
CA ARG A 58 9.33 -12.63 10.49
C ARG A 58 7.97 -11.95 10.34
N ASP A 59 7.85 -10.93 9.50
CA ASP A 59 6.62 -10.18 9.23
C ASP A 59 5.66 -10.97 8.32
N LEU A 60 6.19 -12.00 7.66
CA LEU A 60 5.45 -13.06 6.97
C LEU A 60 4.82 -14.11 7.90
N LEU A 61 5.33 -14.26 9.13
CA LEU A 61 4.88 -15.31 10.05
C LEU A 61 3.38 -15.26 10.35
N PRO A 62 2.74 -14.08 10.55
CA PRO A 62 1.29 -14.02 10.73
C PRO A 62 0.51 -14.60 9.54
N LEU A 63 0.99 -14.41 8.31
CA LEU A 63 0.37 -14.99 7.11
C LEU A 63 0.45 -16.52 7.13
N PHE A 64 1.56 -17.09 7.61
CA PHE A 64 1.71 -18.55 7.74
C PHE A 64 0.91 -19.13 8.91
N PHE A 65 0.98 -18.50 10.09
CA PHE A 65 0.29 -18.97 11.30
C PHE A 65 -1.24 -18.95 11.16
N ILE A 66 -1.79 -18.07 10.33
CA ILE A 66 -3.22 -18.00 10.05
C ILE A 66 -3.57 -18.72 8.74
N GLY A 67 -2.80 -18.47 7.68
CA GLY A 67 -3.09 -18.96 6.34
C GLY A 67 -2.90 -20.46 6.17
N ALA A 68 -1.88 -21.07 6.79
CA ALA A 68 -1.65 -22.51 6.66
C ALA A 68 -2.73 -23.36 7.37
N PRO A 69 -3.14 -23.07 8.62
CA PRO A 69 -4.28 -23.78 9.22
C PRO A 69 -5.58 -23.59 8.45
N LEU A 70 -5.85 -22.37 7.97
CA LEU A 70 -7.04 -22.10 7.15
C LEU A 70 -7.00 -22.85 5.82
N SER A 71 -5.85 -22.95 5.16
CA SER A 71 -5.76 -23.68 3.88
C SER A 71 -5.98 -25.17 4.07
N ILE A 72 -5.44 -25.77 5.13
CA ILE A 72 -5.64 -27.19 5.46
C ILE A 72 -7.09 -27.47 5.85
N LEU A 73 -7.73 -26.54 6.59
CA LEU A 73 -9.12 -26.69 7.02
C LEU A 73 -10.11 -26.58 5.85
N LEU A 74 -9.84 -25.70 4.89
CA LEU A 74 -10.78 -25.36 3.81
C LEU A 74 -10.56 -26.18 2.53
N PHE A 75 -9.39 -26.79 2.34
CA PHE A 75 -9.02 -27.42 1.08
C PHE A 75 -8.34 -28.79 1.26
N PRO A 76 -8.48 -29.72 0.28
CA PRO A 76 -7.71 -30.96 0.26
C PRO A 76 -6.19 -30.70 0.24
N PRO A 77 -5.34 -31.64 0.71
CA PRO A 77 -3.91 -31.40 0.92
C PRO A 77 -3.15 -30.80 -0.27
N PHE A 78 -3.41 -31.28 -1.49
CA PHE A 78 -2.77 -30.75 -2.69
C PHE A 78 -3.19 -29.29 -2.96
N THR A 79 -4.49 -29.01 -2.92
CA THR A 79 -5.03 -27.66 -3.09
C THR A 79 -4.58 -26.72 -1.98
N ALA A 80 -4.57 -27.18 -0.73
CA ALA A 80 -4.08 -26.40 0.42
C ALA A 80 -2.62 -25.96 0.24
N SER A 81 -1.78 -26.86 -0.30
CA SER A 81 -0.38 -26.58 -0.60
C SER A 81 -0.23 -25.54 -1.71
N ILE A 82 -1.02 -25.65 -2.79
CA ILE A 82 -1.05 -24.66 -3.88
C ILE A 82 -1.52 -23.30 -3.38
N VAL A 83 -2.59 -23.25 -2.57
CA VAL A 83 -3.12 -22.00 -2.01
C VAL A 83 -2.06 -21.31 -1.16
N LEU A 84 -1.35 -22.05 -0.30
CA LEU A 84 -0.31 -21.50 0.54
C LEU A 84 0.89 -20.99 -0.29
N ALA A 85 1.33 -21.77 -1.28
CA ALA A 85 2.41 -21.37 -2.19
C ALA A 85 2.04 -20.13 -3.00
N ALA A 86 0.80 -20.05 -3.51
CA ALA A 86 0.31 -18.89 -4.24
C ALA A 86 0.19 -17.65 -3.35
N ALA A 87 -0.25 -17.80 -2.09
CA ALA A 87 -0.29 -16.71 -1.13
C ALA A 87 1.12 -16.16 -0.84
N PHE A 88 2.09 -17.04 -0.63
CA PHE A 88 3.49 -16.67 -0.39
C PHE A 88 4.12 -15.99 -1.62
N GLN A 89 3.94 -16.55 -2.81
CA GLN A 89 4.43 -15.95 -4.05
C GLN A 89 3.81 -14.56 -4.29
N SER A 90 2.53 -14.40 -3.97
CA SER A 90 1.85 -13.13 -4.14
C SER A 90 2.35 -12.07 -3.16
N TYR A 91 2.70 -12.46 -1.93
CA TYR A 91 3.37 -11.56 -0.98
C TYR A 91 4.72 -11.07 -1.51
N ILE A 92 5.57 -11.98 -1.98
CA ILE A 92 6.88 -11.59 -2.55
C ILE A 92 6.69 -10.63 -3.73
N ALA A 93 5.72 -10.92 -4.60
CA ALA A 93 5.40 -10.05 -5.72
C ALA A 93 4.91 -8.67 -5.25
N GLU A 94 4.08 -8.60 -4.21
CA GLU A 94 3.63 -7.34 -3.62
C GLU A 94 4.81 -6.53 -3.06
N GLU A 95 5.70 -7.15 -2.29
CA GLU A 95 6.90 -6.50 -1.76
C GLU A 95 7.80 -5.95 -2.88
N TRP A 96 7.95 -6.68 -3.99
CA TRP A 96 8.67 -6.18 -5.16
C TRP A 96 7.96 -5.04 -5.87
N ILE A 97 6.63 -5.11 -6.03
CA ILE A 97 5.83 -4.03 -6.60
C ILE A 97 5.96 -2.79 -5.71
N HIS A 98 5.84 -2.98 -4.40
CA HIS A 98 5.98 -1.94 -3.39
C HIS A 98 7.35 -1.26 -3.51
N HIS A 99 8.44 -2.03 -3.43
CA HIS A 99 9.80 -1.52 -3.62
C HIS A 99 9.96 -0.78 -4.96
N ALA A 100 9.44 -1.34 -6.05
CA ALA A 100 9.55 -0.75 -7.38
C ALA A 100 8.76 0.57 -7.48
N THR A 101 7.61 0.72 -6.82
CA THR A 101 6.88 2.00 -6.80
C THR A 101 7.67 3.11 -6.10
N HIS A 102 8.53 2.78 -5.14
CA HIS A 102 9.45 3.74 -4.52
C HIS A 102 10.63 4.10 -5.44
N PHE A 103 11.37 3.09 -5.92
CA PHE A 103 12.70 3.33 -6.51
C PHE A 103 12.76 3.31 -8.03
N CYS A 104 11.85 2.60 -8.71
CA CYS A 104 11.95 2.42 -10.15
C CYS A 104 11.28 3.57 -10.93
N ASN A 105 11.82 3.86 -12.11
CA ASN A 105 11.23 4.81 -13.07
C ASN A 105 10.53 4.04 -14.19
N PHE A 106 9.21 4.21 -14.32
CA PHE A 106 8.41 3.42 -15.24
C PHE A 106 8.05 4.18 -16.54
N ARG A 107 8.17 3.47 -17.67
CA ARG A 107 7.70 3.93 -18.99
C ARG A 107 6.24 3.58 -19.27
N ASP A 108 5.72 2.57 -18.58
CA ASP A 108 4.33 2.17 -18.73
C ASP A 108 3.37 3.14 -17.99
N PRO A 109 2.25 3.56 -18.62
CA PRO A 109 1.29 4.46 -17.98
C PRO A 109 0.67 3.91 -16.69
N TYR A 110 0.40 2.61 -16.63
CA TYR A 110 -0.19 1.96 -15.45
C TYR A 110 0.81 1.92 -14.30
N PHE A 111 2.06 1.52 -14.53
CA PHE A 111 3.06 1.52 -13.46
C PHE A 111 3.40 2.94 -12.98
N ARG A 112 3.35 3.95 -13.85
CA ARG A 112 3.41 5.36 -13.41
C ARG A 112 2.21 5.75 -12.56
N TYR A 113 1.01 5.29 -12.92
CA TYR A 113 -0.19 5.48 -12.11
C TYR A 113 -0.01 4.88 -10.71
N MET A 114 0.43 3.62 -10.63
CA MET A 114 0.68 2.93 -9.35
C MET A 114 1.75 3.65 -8.52
N LYS A 115 2.87 4.05 -9.13
CA LYS A 115 3.91 4.84 -8.46
C LYS A 115 3.35 6.14 -7.87
N LYS A 116 2.61 6.92 -8.64
CA LYS A 116 2.00 8.18 -8.13
C LYS A 116 0.93 7.92 -7.07
N HIS A 117 0.17 6.85 -7.23
CA HIS A 117 -0.88 6.45 -6.30
C HIS A 117 -0.27 6.13 -4.93
N HIS A 118 0.77 5.30 -4.92
CA HIS A 118 1.47 4.84 -3.73
C HIS A 118 2.30 5.96 -3.09
N LEU A 119 3.02 6.76 -3.86
CA LEU A 119 3.76 7.89 -3.30
C LEU A 119 2.83 8.96 -2.69
N TYR A 120 1.63 9.16 -3.23
CA TYR A 120 0.67 10.06 -2.60
C TYR A 120 0.12 9.47 -1.30
N HIS A 121 -0.03 8.14 -1.21
CA HIS A 121 -0.49 7.43 -0.01
C HIS A 121 0.40 7.74 1.20
N HIS A 122 1.72 7.90 0.99
CA HIS A 122 2.69 8.30 2.02
C HIS A 122 2.48 9.69 2.62
N THR A 123 1.68 10.55 2.00
CA THR A 123 1.40 11.88 2.54
C THR A 123 0.40 11.81 3.69
N SER A 124 0.43 12.77 4.61
CA SER A 124 -0.57 12.90 5.68
C SER A 124 -2.02 12.98 5.17
N GLN A 125 -2.22 13.52 3.97
CA GLN A 125 -3.53 13.59 3.32
C GLN A 125 -3.91 12.28 2.60
N GLY A 126 -2.91 11.50 2.20
CA GLY A 126 -3.05 10.27 1.44
C GLY A 126 -3.24 9.03 2.32
N MET A 127 -2.57 8.94 3.47
CA MET A 127 -2.47 7.74 4.30
C MET A 127 -3.81 7.13 4.75
N THR A 128 -4.90 7.90 4.71
CA THR A 128 -6.25 7.44 5.04
C THR A 128 -7.03 6.85 3.86
N ARG A 129 -6.42 6.78 2.67
CA ARG A 129 -7.04 6.42 1.37
C ARG A 129 -5.99 5.74 0.47
N GLY A 130 -6.42 5.12 -0.62
CA GLY A 130 -5.50 4.53 -1.60
C GLY A 130 -4.66 3.39 -1.01
N PHE A 131 -5.34 2.38 -0.47
CA PHE A 131 -4.68 1.25 0.21
C PHE A 131 -4.23 0.16 -0.76
N GLY A 132 -4.61 0.22 -2.04
CA GLY A 132 -4.15 -0.72 -3.05
C GLY A 132 -2.70 -0.45 -3.45
N THR A 133 -1.79 -1.37 -3.12
CA THR A 133 -0.36 -1.30 -3.45
C THR A 133 -0.08 -1.94 -4.81
N SER A 134 -0.68 -3.12 -5.07
CA SER A 134 -0.58 -3.81 -6.36
C SER A 134 -1.61 -3.34 -7.38
N SER A 135 -2.79 -2.91 -6.91
CA SER A 135 -3.87 -2.41 -7.76
C SER A 135 -4.86 -1.53 -7.00
N GLY A 136 -5.25 -0.40 -7.61
CA GLY A 136 -6.28 0.51 -7.07
C GLY A 136 -7.73 0.05 -7.28
N ILE A 137 -7.99 -1.17 -7.78
CA ILE A 137 -9.36 -1.68 -8.01
C ILE A 137 -10.14 -1.76 -6.70
N LEU A 138 -9.53 -2.26 -5.63
CA LEU A 138 -10.21 -2.37 -4.34
C LEU A 138 -10.50 -1.01 -3.70
N ASP A 139 -9.70 0.02 -4.01
CA ASP A 139 -10.06 1.39 -3.62
C ASP A 139 -11.32 1.90 -4.30
N VAL A 140 -11.61 1.46 -5.53
CA VAL A 140 -12.87 1.76 -6.22
C VAL A 140 -14.03 1.08 -5.50
N ILE A 141 -13.92 -0.24 -5.29
CA ILE A 141 -14.99 -1.07 -4.73
C ILE A 141 -15.34 -0.64 -3.31
N PHE A 142 -14.34 -0.42 -2.46
CA PHE A 142 -14.52 -0.04 -1.06
C PHE A 142 -14.52 1.47 -0.81
N MET A 143 -14.61 2.27 -1.89
CA MET A 143 -14.75 3.73 -1.84
C MET A 143 -13.63 4.46 -1.08
N THR A 144 -12.41 3.95 -1.12
CA THR A 144 -11.21 4.56 -0.50
C THR A 144 -10.32 5.29 -1.50
N ARG A 145 -10.81 5.55 -2.72
CA ARG A 145 -10.10 6.39 -3.69
C ARG A 145 -9.86 7.81 -3.17
N TYR A 146 -8.77 8.42 -3.64
CA TYR A 146 -8.53 9.84 -3.41
C TYR A 146 -9.66 10.74 -3.96
N PRO A 147 -9.87 11.92 -3.36
CA PRO A 147 -10.78 12.95 -3.86
C PRO A 147 -10.55 13.27 -5.35
N SER A 148 -11.61 13.70 -6.05
CA SER A 148 -11.57 13.93 -7.50
C SER A 148 -10.51 14.96 -7.93
N ASN A 149 -10.33 16.03 -7.16
CA ASN A 149 -9.29 17.04 -7.37
C ASN A 149 -7.88 16.45 -7.27
N VAL A 150 -7.63 15.58 -6.28
CA VAL A 150 -6.36 14.87 -6.10
C VAL A 150 -6.12 13.92 -7.27
N ARG A 151 -7.10 13.07 -7.62
CA ARG A 151 -6.99 12.15 -8.76
C ARG A 151 -6.69 12.86 -10.06
N ARG A 152 -7.31 14.02 -10.30
CA ARG A 152 -7.05 14.84 -11.50
C ARG A 152 -5.62 15.38 -11.52
N ARG A 153 -5.05 15.76 -10.37
CA ARG A 153 -3.65 16.21 -10.29
C ARG A 153 -2.66 15.05 -10.46
N LEU A 154 -2.93 13.90 -9.84
CA LEU A 154 -2.05 12.74 -9.89
C LEU A 154 -2.06 12.07 -11.28
N TYR A 155 -3.26 11.83 -11.80
CA TYR A 155 -3.49 10.96 -12.96
C TYR A 155 -4.00 11.69 -14.20
N GLY A 156 -4.41 12.96 -14.07
CA GLY A 156 -4.84 13.74 -15.22
C GLY A 156 -3.69 13.95 -16.22
N GLY A 157 -4.03 13.98 -17.50
CA GLY A 157 -3.09 14.41 -18.54
C GLY A 157 -2.59 15.83 -18.30
N ARG A 158 -1.45 16.20 -18.90
CA ARG A 158 -0.98 17.59 -18.91
C ARG A 158 -2.12 18.47 -19.43
N LYS A 159 -2.60 19.39 -18.61
CA LYS A 159 -3.31 20.56 -19.13
C LYS A 159 -2.28 21.37 -19.91
N SER A 160 -2.49 21.56 -21.20
CA SER A 160 -1.89 22.69 -21.91
C SER A 160 -2.38 23.94 -21.18
N TYR A 161 -1.48 24.64 -20.47
CA TYR A 161 -1.78 25.99 -20.07
C TYR A 161 -1.93 26.79 -21.36
N PRO A 162 -3.05 27.48 -21.61
CA PRO A 162 -3.11 28.42 -22.71
C PRO A 162 -2.04 29.47 -22.42
N THR A 163 -1.01 29.53 -23.26
CA THR A 163 -0.02 30.60 -23.24
C THR A 163 -0.81 31.90 -23.34
N ASN A 164 -0.73 32.75 -22.32
CA ASN A 164 -1.41 34.04 -22.32
C ASN A 164 -1.01 34.81 -23.59
N GLN A 165 -1.97 35.05 -24.49
CA GLN A 165 -1.79 35.86 -25.69
C GLN A 165 -1.47 37.34 -25.40
N SER A 166 -1.31 37.73 -24.13
CA SER A 166 -0.99 39.10 -23.73
C SER A 166 0.46 39.51 -24.02
N GLU A 167 1.38 38.58 -24.27
CA GLU A 167 2.77 38.93 -24.62
C GLU A 167 2.99 39.25 -26.11
N GLN A 168 2.05 38.90 -27.00
CA GLN A 168 2.20 39.18 -28.44
C GLN A 168 1.80 40.61 -28.84
N ARG A 169 1.04 41.33 -28.01
CA ARG A 169 0.63 42.72 -28.32
C ARG A 169 1.73 43.77 -28.09
N HIS A 170 2.79 43.45 -27.35
CA HIS A 170 3.88 44.39 -27.10
C HIS A 170 5.03 44.33 -28.12
N LYS A 171 4.98 43.42 -29.09
CA LYS A 171 6.01 43.32 -30.16
C LYS A 171 5.54 43.86 -31.52
N GLN A 172 4.40 44.53 -31.57
CA GLN A 172 3.83 45.11 -32.80
C GLN A 172 3.53 46.62 -32.67
N ALA A 173 4.09 47.30 -31.67
CA ALA A 173 4.03 48.75 -31.52
C ALA A 173 5.41 49.36 -31.75
#